data_AF-A0AA41WMD9-F1
#
_entry.id   AF-A0AA41WMD9-F1
#
_cell.length_a   1.000
_cell.length_b   1.000
_cell.length_c   1.000
_cell.angle_alpha   90.00
_cell.angle_beta   90.00
_cell.angle_gamma   90.00
#
_symmetry.space_group_name_H-M   'P 1'
#
loop_
_entity.id
_entity.type
_entity.pdbx_description
1 polymer ?
#
loop_
_entity_poly.entity_id
_entity_poly.type
_entity_poly.pdbx_seq_one_letter_code
_entity_poly.pdbx_strand_id
1 'polypeptide(L)' 'MTTSPVKSLIDEQLEEIITRFQACNVGNMWHIHDRVTGKTAGFCVSHRAALVRAQQLEVMHGR' A
#
# COMPACT_ATOMS: atom_id res chain seq x y z
N MET A 1 -7.33 -28.23 -15.50
CA MET A 1 -6.46 -27.80 -14.39
C MET A 1 -6.22 -26.31 -14.58
N THR A 2 -6.83 -25.46 -13.74
CA THR A 2 -6.62 -24.02 -13.79
C THR A 2 -5.36 -23.70 -13.00
N THR A 3 -4.24 -23.52 -13.69
CA THR A 3 -3.00 -23.02 -13.10
C THR A 3 -3.25 -21.57 -12.69
N SER A 4 -3.48 -21.33 -11.41
CA SER A 4 -3.43 -19.98 -10.85
C SER A 4 -2.01 -19.43 -11.06
N PRO A 5 -1.85 -18.19 -11.56
CA PRO A 5 -0.52 -17.60 -11.67
C PRO A 5 0.06 -17.47 -10.27
N VAL A 6 1.18 -18.14 -10.03
CA VAL A 6 2.00 -17.91 -8.84
C VAL A 6 2.62 -16.53 -9.04
N LYS A 7 2.10 -15.51 -8.35
CA LYS A 7 2.80 -14.22 -8.26
C LYS A 7 4.17 -14.49 -7.64
N SER A 8 5.23 -14.07 -8.31
CA SER A 8 6.57 -14.18 -7.74
C SER A 8 6.66 -13.24 -6.54
N LEU A 9 7.41 -13.62 -5.50
CA LEU A 9 7.75 -12.71 -4.39
C LEU A 9 8.36 -11.39 -4.91
N ILE A 10 9.08 -11.46 -6.04
CA ILE A 10 9.65 -10.30 -6.72
C ILE A 10 8.54 -9.38 -7.23
N ASP A 11 7.46 -9.93 -7.80
CA ASP A 11 6.37 -9.13 -8.36
C ASP A 11 5.59 -8.42 -7.23
N GLU A 12 5.38 -9.08 -6.09
CA GLU A 12 4.74 -8.49 -4.92
C GLU A 12 5.57 -7.34 -4.33
N GLN A 13 6.88 -7.55 -4.19
CA GLN A 13 7.80 -6.52 -3.71
C GLN A 13 7.90 -5.35 -4.70
N LEU A 14 7.88 -5.63 -6.00
CA LEU A 14 7.92 -4.61 -7.03
C LEU A 14 6.63 -3.76 -7.03
N GLU A 15 5.46 -4.39 -6.91
CA GLU A 15 4.19 -3.68 -6.72
C GLU A 15 4.23 -2.77 -5.48
N GLU A 16 4.79 -3.25 -4.37
CA GLU A 16 4.95 -2.44 -3.14
C GLU A 16 5.95 -1.27 -3.31
N ILE A 17 6.94 -1.39 -4.20
CA ILE A 17 7.86 -0.30 -4.55
C ILE A 17 7.19 0.71 -5.49
N ILE A 18 6.35 0.24 -6.41
CA ILE A 18 5.72 1.08 -7.44
C ILE A 18 4.52 1.86 -6.89
N THR A 19 3.87 1.38 -5.82
CA THR A 19 2.78 2.11 -5.18
C THR A 19 3.26 3.44 -4.60
N ARG A 20 2.47 4.48 -4.86
CA ARG A 20 2.66 5.83 -4.34
C ARG A 20 2.37 5.88 -2.84
N PHE A 21 1.30 5.21 -2.39
CA PHE A 21 0.87 5.21 -1.01
C PHE A 21 1.38 3.97 -0.29
N GLN A 22 2.25 4.18 0.70
CA GLN A 22 2.85 3.11 1.50
C GLN A 22 2.25 3.09 2.91
N ALA A 23 1.82 1.91 3.38
CA ALA A 23 1.46 1.72 4.77
C ALA A 23 2.71 1.41 5.61
N CYS A 24 3.04 2.28 6.55
CA CYS A 24 4.17 2.12 7.47
C CYS A 24 3.64 2.05 8.91
N ASN A 25 4.15 1.12 9.71
CA ASN A 25 3.87 1.12 11.14
C ASN A 25 4.78 2.13 11.85
N VAL A 26 4.18 3.10 12.54
CA VAL A 26 4.90 4.11 13.32
C VAL A 26 4.34 4.11 14.74
N GLY A 27 5.06 3.48 15.66
CA GLY A 27 4.58 3.26 17.03
C GLY A 27 3.34 2.36 17.05
N ASN A 28 2.24 2.83 17.65
CA ASN A 28 1.00 2.05 17.78
C ASN A 28 -0.02 2.29 16.65
N MET A 29 0.38 2.95 15.56
CA MET A 29 -0.54 3.33 14.48
C MET A 29 0.08 3.05 13.11
N TRP A 30 -0.76 2.78 12.12
CA TRP A 30 -0.37 2.61 10.74
C TRP A 30 -0.55 3.93 9.99
N HIS A 31 0.55 4.46 9.49
CA HIS A 31 0.60 5.70 8.72
C HIS A 31 0.60 5.37 7.24
N ILE A 32 -0.12 6.15 6.45
CA ILE A 32 -0.13 6.02 4.99
C ILE A 32 0.70 7.16 4.44
N HIS A 33 1.90 6.85 3.97
CA HIS A 33 2.83 7.82 3.42
C HIS A 33 2.61 7.96 1.91
N ASP A 34 2.38 9.19 1.46
CA ASP A 34 2.42 9.52 0.05
C ASP A 34 3.88 9.76 -0.34
N ARG A 35 4.46 8.84 -1.11
CA ARG A 35 5.86 8.91 -1.56
C ARG A 35 6.11 10.02 -2.57
N VAL A 36 5.07 10.55 -3.24
CA VAL A 36 5.20 11.67 -4.19
C VAL A 36 5.30 13.00 -3.45
N THR A 37 4.45 13.21 -2.45
CA THR A 37 4.42 14.48 -1.71
C THR A 37 5.32 14.48 -0.46
N GLY A 38 5.77 13.30 -0.03
CA GLY A 38 6.55 13.09 1.20
C GLY A 38 5.72 13.25 2.48
N LYS A 39 4.39 13.41 2.37
CA LYS A 39 3.49 13.67 3.49
C LYS A 39 2.69 12.44 3.89
N THR A 40 2.21 12.43 5.13
CA THR A 40 1.23 11.43 5.58
C THR A 40 -0.14 11.78 5.02
N ALA A 41 -0.70 10.87 4.22
CA ALA A 41 -2.03 10.97 3.62
C ALA A 41 -3.16 10.46 4.54
N GLY A 42 -2.82 9.69 5.57
CA GLY A 42 -3.79 9.21 6.55
C GLY A 42 -3.19 8.29 7.61
N PHE A 43 -4.04 7.88 8.55
CA PHE A 43 -3.69 6.99 9.64
C PHE A 43 -4.78 5.94 9.88
N CYS A 44 -4.38 4.77 10.36
CA CYS A 44 -5.24 3.62 10.59
C CYS A 44 -4.79 2.88 11.86
N VAL A 45 -5.75 2.35 12.62
CA VAL A 45 -5.47 1.56 13.84
C VAL A 45 -5.02 0.13 13.54
N SER A 46 -5.24 -0.36 12.32
CA SER A 46 -4.88 -1.72 11.91
C SER A 46 -4.17 -1.74 10.57
N HIS A 47 -3.28 -2.72 10.39
CA HIS A 47 -2.53 -2.94 9.16
C HIS A 47 -3.45 -3.11 7.96
N ARG A 48 -4.48 -3.97 8.10
CA ARG A 48 -5.44 -4.26 7.04
C ARG A 48 -6.19 -3.01 6.60
N ALA A 49 -6.62 -2.16 7.53
CA ALA A 49 -7.28 -0.90 7.19
C ALA A 49 -6.33 0.04 6.44
N ALA A 50 -5.06 0.10 6.85
CA ALA A 50 -4.05 0.91 6.18
C ALA A 50 -3.80 0.49 4.73
N LEU A 51 -3.68 -0.82 4.47
CA LEU A 51 -3.52 -1.36 3.12
C LEU A 51 -4.72 -1.05 2.22
N VAL A 52 -5.94 -1.29 2.72
CA VAL A 52 -7.17 -0.96 1.97
C VAL A 52 -7.24 0.52 1.66
N ARG A 53 -6.88 1.38 2.63
CA ARG A 53 -6.90 2.83 2.44
C ARG A 53 -5.82 3.29 1.46
N ALA A 54 -4.62 2.71 1.50
CA ALA A 54 -3.56 2.99 0.53
C ALA A 54 -4.04 2.64 -0.89
N GLN A 55 -4.67 1.48 -1.09
CA GLN A 55 -5.23 1.07 -2.38
C GLN A 55 -6.35 2.01 -2.86
N GLN A 56 -7.24 2.44 -1.97
CA GLN A 56 -8.26 3.45 -2.32
C GLN A 56 -7.63 4.77 -2.76
N LEU A 57 -6.54 5.19 -2.11
CA LEU A 57 -5.83 6.40 -2.47
C LEU A 57 -5.14 6.28 -3.83
N GLU A 58 -4.60 5.12 -4.20
CA GLU A 58 -4.10 4.87 -5.57
C GLU A 58 -5.21 5.10 -6.61
N VAL A 59 -6.37 4.44 -6.42
CA VAL A 59 -7.52 4.55 -7.32
C VAL A 59 -8.01 5.99 -7.45
N MET A 60 -8.09 6.74 -6.34
CA MET A 60 -8.50 8.15 -6.35
C MET A 60 -7.50 9.06 -7.08
N HIS A 61 -6.22 8.69 -7.13
CA HIS A 61 -5.16 9.48 -7.78
C HIS A 61 -4.79 8.95 -9.18
N GLY A 62 -5.61 8.05 -9.74
CA GLY A 62 -5.49 7.60 -11.12
C GLY A 62 -4.43 6.52 -11.36
N ARG A 63 -4.17 5.65 -10.38
CA ARG A 63 -3.36 4.43 -10.54
C ARG A 63 -4.15 3.18 -10.21
#